data_AF-A0A7S3L2P6-F1
#
_entry.id   AF-A0A7S3L2P6-F1
#
_cell.length_a   1.000
_cell.length_b   1.000
_cell.length_c   1.000
_cell.angle_alpha   90.00
_cell.angle_beta   90.00
_cell.angle_gamma   90.00
#
_symmetry.space_group_name_H-M   'P 1'
#
loop_
_entity.id
_entity.type
_entity.pdbx_description
1 polymer ?
#
loop_
_entity_poly.entity_id
_entity_poly.type
_entity_poly.pdbx_seq_one_letter_code
_entity_poly.pdbx_strand_id
1 'polypeptide(L)'
;AAASPPPPPLWPAPQLASFFDGTEHSNVLRTVNLAGGFDFDFIVKQNNPHVMNILEQAKSRLLTSLIRSIPRDAPSRPNNPTNKTLRYVQGIRIFITSSEHYGLRHNVTESYRLRVRASMNDDDDDDYILLEAPTVYGALHGLQTLRQLLPFAWNGDGGAPIFEVAGAPFRIQDFPAFAYRGLLIDTSRHYLPLDLILHNLDALAMNKMNVLHWHMVDSQSWPYQSEVFPELSAKGAYCAECIYTPDQVRLVISEAELRGIRVIPEFDLP
;
A
#
# COMPACT_ATOMS: atom_id res chain seq x y z
N ALA A 1 -12.13 7.75 -32.74
CA ALA A 1 -11.43 8.08 -31.48
C ALA A 1 -11.45 6.83 -30.61
N ALA A 2 -10.28 6.28 -30.26
CA ALA A 2 -10.23 5.15 -29.34
C ALA A 2 -10.55 5.68 -27.94
N ALA A 3 -11.65 5.21 -27.35
CA ALA A 3 -11.99 5.51 -25.96
C ALA A 3 -10.79 5.16 -25.05
N SER A 4 -10.56 5.96 -24.00
CA SER A 4 -9.61 5.56 -22.96
C SER A 4 -10.01 4.19 -22.42
N PRO A 5 -9.06 3.26 -22.21
CA PRO A 5 -9.39 1.97 -21.64
C PRO A 5 -10.09 2.18 -20.29
N PRO A 6 -11.10 1.34 -19.96
CA PRO A 6 -11.72 1.40 -18.63
C PRO A 6 -10.64 1.24 -17.55
N PRO A 7 -10.83 1.82 -16.36
CA PRO A 7 -9.90 1.64 -15.26
C PRO A 7 -9.66 0.14 -15.00
N PRO A 8 -8.45 -0.24 -14.58
CA PRO A 8 -8.18 -1.63 -14.22
C PRO A 8 -9.12 -2.07 -13.09
N PRO A 9 -9.48 -3.37 -13.03
CA PRO A 9 -10.29 -3.88 -11.93
C PRO A 9 -9.55 -3.64 -10.61
N LEU A 10 -10.17 -2.85 -9.73
CA LEU A 10 -9.62 -2.57 -8.40
C LEU A 10 -9.95 -3.71 -7.44
N TRP A 11 -8.96 -4.11 -6.64
CA TRP A 11 -9.12 -5.12 -5.59
C TRP A 11 -8.50 -4.69 -4.25
N PRO A 12 -9.27 -4.72 -3.15
CA PRO A 12 -10.73 -4.78 -3.11
C PRO A 12 -11.37 -3.61 -3.87
N ALA A 13 -12.58 -3.82 -4.41
CA ALA A 13 -13.35 -2.77 -5.04
C ALA A 13 -13.73 -1.71 -4.00
N PRO A 14 -13.53 -0.40 -4.27
CA PRO A 14 -13.88 0.66 -3.33
C PRO A 14 -15.40 0.80 -3.18
N GLN A 15 -15.85 1.30 -2.02
CA GLN A 15 -17.28 1.54 -1.76
C GLN A 15 -17.92 2.52 -2.75
N LEU A 16 -17.23 3.61 -3.06
CA LEU A 16 -17.71 4.64 -3.98
C LEU A 16 -16.58 5.01 -4.94
N ALA A 17 -16.80 4.78 -6.23
CA ALA A 17 -15.88 5.22 -7.27
C ALA A 17 -16.65 5.78 -8.46
N SER A 18 -16.27 6.97 -8.89
CA SER A 18 -16.70 7.59 -10.13
C SER A 18 -15.48 7.81 -11.01
N PHE A 19 -15.47 7.17 -12.17
CA PHE A 19 -14.48 7.36 -13.22
C PHE A 19 -15.13 8.12 -14.37
N PHE A 20 -14.36 8.92 -15.09
CA PHE A 20 -14.87 9.64 -16.25
C PHE A 20 -15.07 8.69 -17.43
N ASP A 21 -16.22 8.79 -18.11
CA ASP A 21 -16.67 7.88 -19.18
C ASP A 21 -16.13 8.23 -20.58
N GLY A 22 -15.30 9.28 -20.68
CA GLY A 22 -14.54 9.59 -21.90
C GLY A 22 -15.28 10.44 -22.93
N THR A 23 -16.39 11.09 -22.58
CA THR A 23 -17.23 11.79 -23.56
C THR A 23 -16.79 13.21 -23.95
N GLU A 24 -15.97 13.93 -23.14
CA GLU A 24 -15.56 15.33 -23.49
C GLU A 24 -14.05 15.66 -23.51
N HIS A 25 -13.14 14.75 -23.14
CA HIS A 25 -11.69 15.02 -23.13
C HIS A 25 -10.82 13.84 -23.60
N SER A 26 -11.25 13.13 -24.65
CA SER A 26 -10.70 11.83 -25.08
C SER A 26 -9.24 11.80 -25.57
N ASN A 27 -8.60 12.96 -25.79
CA ASN A 27 -7.25 13.06 -26.36
C ASN A 27 -6.13 13.32 -25.35
N VAL A 28 -6.42 13.53 -24.06
CA VAL A 28 -5.40 13.78 -23.03
C VAL A 28 -5.25 12.57 -22.11
N LEU A 29 -4.01 12.10 -21.92
CA LEU A 29 -3.67 11.04 -20.98
C LEU A 29 -2.99 11.66 -19.75
N ARG A 30 -3.52 11.42 -18.55
CA ARG A 30 -2.83 11.77 -17.31
C ARG A 30 -1.70 10.78 -17.06
N THR A 31 -0.51 11.28 -16.77
CA THR A 31 0.70 10.45 -16.73
C THR A 31 1.59 10.80 -15.56
N VAL A 32 2.20 9.80 -14.93
CA VAL A 32 3.25 9.95 -13.93
C VAL A 32 4.59 9.59 -14.57
N ASN A 33 5.58 10.47 -14.41
CA ASN A 33 6.96 10.23 -14.84
C ASN A 33 7.87 10.21 -13.61
N LEU A 34 8.32 9.02 -13.20
CA LEU A 34 9.18 8.88 -12.01
C LEU A 34 10.60 9.45 -12.23
N ALA A 35 11.09 9.51 -13.47
CA ALA A 35 12.43 10.03 -13.79
C ALA A 35 12.48 11.55 -13.88
N GLY A 36 11.35 12.19 -14.24
CA GLY A 36 11.21 13.64 -14.34
C GLY A 36 10.87 14.34 -13.02
N GLY A 37 10.77 13.59 -11.93
CA GLY A 37 10.25 14.07 -10.65
C GLY A 37 8.78 13.69 -10.46
N PHE A 38 8.47 13.09 -9.31
CA PHE A 38 7.11 12.85 -8.84
C PHE A 38 7.06 13.15 -7.34
N ASP A 39 6.49 14.30 -7.00
CA ASP A 39 6.58 14.84 -5.66
C ASP A 39 5.61 14.15 -4.70
N PHE A 40 6.09 13.91 -3.48
CA PHE A 40 5.26 13.45 -2.37
C PHE A 40 5.21 14.55 -1.34
N ASP A 41 4.07 15.21 -1.24
CA ASP A 41 3.82 16.25 -0.25
C ASP A 41 2.94 15.69 0.88
N PHE A 42 3.50 15.64 2.08
CA PHE A 42 2.83 15.10 3.27
C PHE A 42 2.35 16.25 4.15
N ILE A 43 1.03 16.48 4.11
CA ILE A 43 0.37 17.56 4.84
C ILE A 43 -0.33 16.94 6.06
N VAL A 44 0.41 16.88 7.16
CA VAL A 44 -0.07 16.29 8.41
C VAL A 44 -0.50 17.42 9.36
N LYS A 45 -1.77 17.41 9.79
CA LYS A 45 -2.34 18.48 10.63
C LYS A 45 -1.59 18.71 11.94
N GLN A 46 -0.97 17.67 12.51
CA GLN A 46 -0.09 17.77 13.66
C GLN A 46 1.22 17.07 13.33
N ASN A 47 2.34 17.76 13.54
CA ASN A 47 3.65 17.15 13.31
C ASN A 47 3.86 15.95 14.24
N ASN A 48 3.86 14.75 13.67
CA ASN A 48 4.06 13.49 14.39
C ASN A 48 5.14 12.67 13.66
N PRO A 49 6.35 12.53 14.23
CA PRO A 49 7.46 11.81 13.59
C PRO A 49 7.14 10.36 13.25
N HIS A 50 6.29 9.70 14.05
CA HIS A 50 5.87 8.32 13.80
C HIS A 50 5.01 8.21 12.54
N VAL A 51 4.04 9.12 12.40
CA VAL A 51 3.19 9.19 11.19
C VAL A 51 4.04 9.49 9.96
N MET A 52 4.98 10.43 10.07
CA MET A 52 5.90 10.77 8.98
C MET A 52 6.76 9.57 8.57
N ASN A 53 7.28 8.81 9.52
CA ASN A 53 8.02 7.58 9.22
C ASN A 53 7.15 6.57 8.46
N ILE A 54 5.90 6.32 8.90
CA ILE A 54 4.99 5.43 8.19
C ILE A 54 4.76 5.90 6.74
N LEU A 55 4.54 7.20 6.53
CA LEU A 55 4.31 7.78 5.20
C LEU A 55 5.55 7.68 4.29
N GLU A 56 6.75 7.98 4.81
CA GLU A 56 8.00 7.83 4.05
C GLU A 56 8.27 6.37 3.66
N GLN A 57 8.03 5.43 4.58
CA GLN A 57 8.15 4.00 4.28
C GLN A 57 7.10 3.57 3.24
N ALA A 58 5.88 4.10 3.30
CA ALA A 58 4.83 3.83 2.31
C ALA A 58 5.20 4.36 0.92
N LYS A 59 5.77 5.56 0.84
CA LYS A 59 6.31 6.14 -0.40
C LYS A 59 7.40 5.26 -0.99
N SER A 60 8.38 4.84 -0.17
CA SER A 60 9.46 3.95 -0.62
C SER A 60 8.92 2.64 -1.22
N ARG A 61 7.93 2.02 -0.55
CA ARG A 61 7.26 0.81 -1.04
C ARG A 61 6.48 1.03 -2.33
N LEU A 62 5.73 2.14 -2.44
CA LEU A 62 5.00 2.49 -3.65
C LEU A 62 5.95 2.65 -4.85
N LEU A 63 7.00 3.45 -4.69
CA LEU A 63 8.02 3.65 -5.73
C LEU A 63 8.70 2.34 -6.13
N THR A 64 9.09 1.53 -5.15
CA THR A 64 9.68 0.20 -5.40
C THR A 64 8.72 -0.70 -6.17
N SER A 65 7.43 -0.69 -5.80
CA SER A 65 6.39 -1.50 -6.47
C SER A 65 6.13 -1.05 -7.90
N LEU A 66 6.18 0.26 -8.17
CA LEU A 66 6.06 0.81 -9.52
C LEU A 66 7.27 0.40 -10.38
N ILE A 67 8.49 0.61 -9.88
CA ILE A 67 9.74 0.24 -10.58
C ILE A 67 9.76 -1.26 -10.88
N ARG A 68 9.38 -2.12 -9.92
CA ARG A 68 9.33 -3.58 -10.11
C ARG A 68 8.28 -4.03 -11.13
N SER A 69 7.28 -3.20 -11.44
CA SER A 69 6.28 -3.52 -12.46
C SER A 69 6.68 -3.16 -13.89
N ILE A 70 7.83 -2.49 -14.06
CA ILE A 70 8.39 -2.25 -15.39
C ILE A 70 8.84 -3.60 -15.96
N PRO A 71 8.33 -4.03 -17.13
CA PRO A 71 8.73 -5.30 -17.75
C PRO A 71 10.24 -5.36 -18.00
N ARG A 72 10.87 -6.53 -17.81
CA ARG A 72 12.32 -6.70 -18.06
C ARG A 72 12.69 -6.53 -19.52
N ASP A 73 11.84 -7.03 -20.41
CA ASP A 73 12.01 -6.93 -21.87
C ASP A 73 11.38 -5.65 -22.43
N ALA A 74 11.24 -4.63 -21.58
CA ALA A 74 10.72 -3.35 -21.99
C ALA A 74 11.55 -2.81 -23.17
N PRO A 75 11.01 -2.73 -24.42
CA PRO A 75 11.79 -2.34 -25.59
C PRO A 75 12.52 -1.02 -25.39
N SER A 76 13.81 -0.94 -25.70
CA SER A 76 14.61 0.29 -25.56
C SER A 76 14.00 1.50 -26.29
N ARG A 77 13.15 1.25 -27.29
CA ARG A 77 12.28 2.20 -27.98
C ARG A 77 11.02 1.49 -28.52
N PRO A 78 9.83 1.73 -27.96
CA PRO A 78 8.57 1.33 -28.57
C PRO A 78 7.87 2.51 -29.22
N ASN A 79 7.05 2.21 -30.23
CA ASN A 79 6.20 3.18 -30.93
C ASN A 79 5.02 3.61 -30.05
N ASN A 80 4.65 4.90 -30.12
CA ASN A 80 3.48 5.47 -29.44
C ASN A 80 2.19 4.85 -30.02
N PRO A 81 1.46 3.99 -29.29
CA PRO A 81 0.30 3.33 -29.88
C PRO A 81 -0.95 4.22 -29.88
N THR A 82 -0.97 5.35 -29.15
CA THR A 82 -2.23 6.03 -28.82
C THR A 82 -2.44 7.44 -29.40
N ASN A 83 -1.42 8.11 -29.96
CA ASN A 83 -1.52 9.50 -30.47
C ASN A 83 -2.19 10.49 -29.47
N LYS A 84 -2.16 10.19 -28.17
CA LYS A 84 -2.73 11.04 -27.11
C LYS A 84 -1.70 12.04 -26.60
N THR A 85 -2.15 13.25 -26.26
CA THR A 85 -1.32 14.25 -25.57
C THR A 85 -1.09 13.79 -24.14
N LEU A 86 0.18 13.59 -23.76
CA LEU A 86 0.54 13.28 -22.38
C LEU A 86 0.48 14.55 -21.53
N ARG A 87 -0.22 14.48 -20.39
CA ARG A 87 -0.19 15.52 -19.37
C ARG A 87 0.36 14.94 -18.08
N TYR A 88 1.55 15.41 -17.71
CA TYR A 88 2.24 14.92 -16.52
C TYR A 88 1.60 15.47 -15.26
N VAL A 89 1.39 14.58 -14.29
CA VAL A 89 0.99 14.91 -12.93
C VAL A 89 2.28 15.17 -12.14
N GLN A 90 2.36 16.32 -11.46
CA GLN A 90 3.56 16.77 -10.74
C GLN A 90 3.85 15.88 -9.51
N GLY A 91 2.81 15.38 -8.85
CA GLY A 91 2.98 14.61 -7.63
C GLY A 91 1.67 14.15 -7.00
N ILE A 92 1.79 13.70 -5.76
CA ILE A 92 0.68 13.41 -4.87
C ILE A 92 0.78 14.26 -3.61
N ARG A 93 -0.33 14.87 -3.21
CA ARG A 93 -0.48 15.50 -1.89
C ARG A 93 -1.33 14.61 -0.99
N ILE A 94 -0.77 14.26 0.16
CA ILE A 94 -1.39 13.37 1.15
C ILE A 94 -1.75 14.20 2.38
N PHE A 95 -3.04 14.34 2.64
CA PHE A 95 -3.57 15.08 3.78
C PHE A 95 -3.98 14.11 4.88
N ILE A 96 -3.31 14.19 6.03
CA ILE A 96 -3.75 13.52 7.27
C ILE A 96 -4.52 14.54 8.11
N THR A 97 -5.84 14.37 8.18
CA THR A 97 -6.77 15.43 8.62
C THR A 97 -7.14 15.36 10.10
N SER A 98 -7.03 14.20 10.74
CA SER A 98 -7.27 14.08 12.19
C SER A 98 -6.05 14.59 12.97
N SER A 99 -6.32 15.30 14.06
CA SER A 99 -5.34 15.62 15.11
C SER A 99 -5.33 14.57 16.24
N GLU A 100 -6.22 13.59 16.17
CA GLU A 100 -6.47 12.61 17.23
C GLU A 100 -6.25 11.18 16.73
N HIS A 101 -5.80 10.31 17.64
CA HIS A 101 -5.73 8.86 17.46
C HIS A 101 -4.80 8.33 16.35
N TYR A 102 -3.50 8.57 16.48
CA TYR A 102 -2.47 8.04 15.56
C TYR A 102 -2.06 6.58 15.80
N GLY A 103 -2.38 6.02 16.96
CA GLY A 103 -1.95 4.67 17.31
C GLY A 103 -2.74 3.59 16.57
N LEU A 104 -2.05 2.55 16.14
CA LEU A 104 -2.67 1.38 15.52
C LEU A 104 -3.51 0.63 16.55
N ARG A 105 -4.83 0.58 16.35
CA ARG A 105 -5.77 -0.06 17.29
C ARG A 105 -7.00 -0.58 16.56
N HIS A 106 -7.77 -1.42 17.24
CA HIS A 106 -9.07 -1.84 16.74
C HIS A 106 -9.98 -0.63 16.50
N ASN A 107 -10.75 -0.64 15.41
CA ASN A 107 -11.62 0.46 14.98
C ASN A 107 -10.91 1.81 14.74
N VAL A 108 -9.59 1.81 14.51
CA VAL A 108 -8.95 3.00 13.92
C VAL A 108 -9.59 3.25 12.55
N THR A 109 -9.86 4.51 12.21
CA THR A 109 -10.47 4.82 10.93
C THR A 109 -9.50 4.57 9.79
N GLU A 110 -9.93 3.78 8.83
CA GLU A 110 -9.19 3.35 7.63
C GLU A 110 -9.75 3.99 6.35
N SER A 111 -10.62 5.00 6.50
CA SER A 111 -11.25 5.65 5.37
C SER A 111 -10.32 6.61 4.64
N TYR A 112 -10.53 6.78 3.34
CA TYR A 112 -9.81 7.76 2.54
C TYR A 112 -10.64 8.28 1.37
N ARG A 113 -10.19 9.41 0.81
CA ARG A 113 -10.67 9.96 -0.45
C ARG A 113 -9.48 10.14 -1.39
N LEU A 114 -9.55 9.57 -2.58
CA LEU A 114 -8.52 9.69 -3.61
C LEU A 114 -9.15 10.33 -4.85
N ARG A 115 -8.54 11.39 -5.37
CA ARG A 115 -9.07 12.08 -6.55
C ARG A 115 -7.98 12.62 -7.47
N VAL A 116 -8.32 12.65 -8.74
CA VAL A 116 -7.56 13.32 -9.81
C VAL A 116 -8.55 14.16 -10.59
N ARG A 117 -8.36 15.49 -10.59
CA ARG A 117 -9.26 16.42 -11.28
C ARG A 117 -9.08 16.36 -12.79
N ALA A 118 -10.14 16.69 -13.52
CA ALA A 118 -10.00 17.11 -14.92
C ALA A 118 -9.16 18.39 -14.86
N SER A 119 -8.06 18.48 -15.61
CA SER A 119 -7.47 19.80 -15.74
C SER A 119 -8.39 20.60 -16.65
N MET A 120 -9.06 21.57 -16.03
CA MET A 120 -9.92 22.48 -16.77
C MET A 120 -9.21 23.83 -17.03
N ASN A 121 -8.13 24.14 -16.30
CA ASN A 121 -7.30 25.35 -16.48
C ASN A 121 -5.81 25.07 -16.16
N ASP A 122 -4.93 26.03 -16.49
CA ASP A 122 -3.49 26.08 -16.12
C ASP A 122 -3.26 26.40 -14.63
N ASP A 123 -4.20 26.08 -13.74
CA ASP A 123 -4.00 26.22 -12.29
C ASP A 123 -3.10 25.07 -11.78
N ASP A 124 -1.99 25.42 -11.11
CA ASP A 124 -0.96 24.47 -10.62
C ASP A 124 -1.53 23.34 -9.72
N ASP A 125 -2.66 23.58 -9.04
CA ASP A 125 -3.30 22.61 -8.16
C ASP A 125 -4.01 21.47 -8.90
N ASP A 126 -4.35 21.67 -10.18
CA ASP A 126 -5.00 20.65 -11.00
C ASP A 126 -4.01 19.57 -11.45
N ASP A 127 -2.70 19.71 -11.23
CA ASP A 127 -1.68 18.74 -11.64
C ASP A 127 -1.18 17.83 -10.51
N TYR A 128 -1.90 17.75 -9.39
CA TYR A 128 -1.61 16.80 -8.30
C TYR A 128 -2.69 15.73 -8.14
N ILE A 129 -2.27 14.52 -7.74
CA ILE A 129 -3.16 13.52 -7.14
C ILE A 129 -3.42 13.94 -5.70
N LEU A 130 -4.68 13.90 -5.26
CA LEU A 130 -5.04 14.31 -3.91
C LEU A 130 -5.58 13.10 -3.15
N LEU A 131 -4.90 12.78 -2.05
CA LEU A 131 -5.26 11.72 -1.12
C LEU A 131 -5.54 12.33 0.25
N GLU A 132 -6.77 12.23 0.71
CA GLU A 132 -7.19 12.76 2.01
C GLU A 132 -7.63 11.60 2.89
N ALA A 133 -7.08 11.49 4.10
CA ALA A 133 -7.44 10.45 5.04
C ALA A 133 -7.46 11.02 6.47
N PRO A 134 -8.38 10.59 7.35
CA PRO A 134 -8.35 11.03 8.75
C PRO A 134 -7.09 10.52 9.48
N THR A 135 -6.65 9.30 9.20
CA THR A 135 -5.44 8.72 9.79
C THR A 135 -4.47 8.24 8.72
N VAL A 136 -3.23 7.96 9.12
CA VAL A 136 -2.20 7.39 8.25
C VAL A 136 -2.63 6.04 7.66
N TYR A 137 -3.43 5.24 8.37
CA TYR A 137 -3.87 3.92 7.90
C TYR A 137 -4.85 4.02 6.73
N GLY A 138 -5.72 5.03 6.72
CA GLY A 138 -6.53 5.34 5.53
C GLY A 138 -5.66 5.77 4.34
N ALA A 139 -4.62 6.55 4.59
CA ALA A 139 -3.68 6.94 3.54
C ALA A 139 -2.90 5.73 2.97
N LEU A 140 -2.49 4.77 3.81
CA LEU A 140 -1.88 3.51 3.33
C LEU A 140 -2.80 2.76 2.36
N HIS A 141 -4.09 2.63 2.69
CA HIS A 141 -5.09 2.00 1.80
C HIS A 141 -5.32 2.81 0.52
N GLY A 142 -5.32 4.14 0.61
CA GLY A 142 -5.42 5.03 -0.54
C GLY A 142 -4.23 4.93 -1.48
N LEU A 143 -3.01 4.82 -0.94
CA LEU A 143 -1.79 4.58 -1.72
C LEU A 143 -1.82 3.21 -2.40
N GLN A 144 -2.35 2.18 -1.73
CA GLN A 144 -2.54 0.86 -2.34
C GLN A 144 -3.56 0.88 -3.48
N THR A 145 -4.64 1.66 -3.36
CA THR A 145 -5.58 1.87 -4.46
C THR A 145 -4.96 2.68 -5.60
N LEU A 146 -4.20 3.74 -5.29
CA LEU A 146 -3.47 4.51 -6.29
C LEU A 146 -2.48 3.63 -7.06
N ARG A 147 -1.76 2.73 -6.38
CA ARG A 147 -0.83 1.80 -7.01
C ARG A 147 -1.51 0.99 -8.14
N GLN A 148 -2.75 0.57 -7.94
CA GLN A 148 -3.51 -0.20 -8.93
C GLN A 148 -3.97 0.66 -10.11
N LEU A 149 -4.15 1.97 -9.89
CA LEU A 149 -4.49 2.97 -10.91
C LEU A 149 -3.27 3.52 -11.66
N LEU A 150 -2.07 3.01 -11.37
CA LEU A 150 -0.82 3.37 -12.04
C LEU A 150 -0.26 2.17 -12.82
N PRO A 151 -0.95 1.66 -13.86
CA PRO A 151 -0.36 0.68 -14.74
C PRO A 151 0.83 1.27 -15.50
N PHE A 152 1.83 0.44 -15.75
CA PHE A 152 2.96 0.80 -16.60
C PHE A 152 2.46 1.11 -18.02
N ALA A 153 2.96 2.21 -18.58
CA ALA A 153 2.66 2.64 -19.93
C ALA A 153 3.94 3.04 -20.68
N TRP A 154 3.87 3.04 -22.01
CA TRP A 154 4.97 3.43 -22.86
C TRP A 154 4.82 4.85 -23.38
N ASN A 155 5.87 5.65 -23.20
CA ASN A 155 6.04 6.87 -23.99
C ASN A 155 6.72 6.49 -25.30
N GLY A 156 6.05 6.71 -26.42
CA GLY A 156 6.47 6.17 -27.70
C GLY A 156 7.71 6.79 -28.35
N ASP A 157 8.38 7.70 -27.65
CA ASP A 157 9.50 8.48 -28.18
C ASP A 157 10.81 8.19 -27.42
N GLY A 158 11.08 6.92 -27.11
CA GLY A 158 12.35 6.50 -26.45
C GLY A 158 12.60 7.16 -25.09
N GLY A 159 11.53 7.61 -24.43
CA GLY A 159 11.57 8.29 -23.14
C GLY A 159 11.66 7.33 -21.95
N ALA A 160 11.85 7.90 -20.76
CA ALA A 160 11.81 7.18 -19.50
C ALA A 160 10.48 6.41 -19.31
N PRO A 161 10.47 5.32 -18.51
CA PRO A 161 9.23 4.60 -18.18
C PRO A 161 8.20 5.54 -17.56
N ILE A 162 6.96 5.46 -18.03
CA ILE A 162 5.83 6.25 -17.52
C ILE A 162 4.74 5.35 -16.95
N PHE A 163 3.87 5.92 -16.14
CA PHE A 163 2.69 5.25 -15.61
C PHE A 163 1.46 6.06 -16.00
N GLU A 164 0.46 5.40 -16.59
CA GLU A 164 -0.83 6.05 -16.85
C GLU A 164 -1.58 6.21 -15.53
N VAL A 165 -2.30 7.32 -15.36
CA VAL A 165 -3.28 7.44 -14.27
C VAL A 165 -4.63 6.94 -14.80
N ALA A 166 -4.86 5.63 -14.65
CA ALA A 166 -5.96 4.96 -15.30
C ALA A 166 -7.33 5.44 -14.78
N GLY A 167 -8.27 5.63 -15.71
CA GLY A 167 -9.61 6.12 -15.41
C GLY A 167 -9.67 7.59 -14.96
N ALA A 168 -8.59 8.36 -15.10
CA ALA A 168 -8.61 9.78 -14.80
C ALA A 168 -9.49 10.57 -15.81
N PRO A 169 -10.16 11.64 -15.37
CA PRO A 169 -10.30 12.06 -13.97
C PRO A 169 -11.20 11.12 -13.18
N PHE A 170 -10.92 10.96 -11.89
CA PHE A 170 -11.69 10.09 -11.02
C PHE A 170 -11.84 10.67 -9.61
N ARG A 171 -12.84 10.16 -8.91
CA ARG A 171 -13.06 10.37 -7.48
C ARG A 171 -13.42 9.04 -6.83
N ILE A 172 -12.65 8.67 -5.83
CA ILE A 172 -12.83 7.45 -5.02
C ILE A 172 -13.00 7.88 -3.57
N GLN A 173 -14.02 7.34 -2.91
CA GLN A 173 -14.18 7.40 -1.47
C GLN A 173 -14.38 5.98 -0.97
N ASP A 174 -13.54 5.57 -0.03
CA ASP A 174 -13.51 4.18 0.40
C ASP A 174 -13.33 4.06 1.91
N PHE A 175 -13.86 2.96 2.44
CA PHE A 175 -13.79 2.57 3.84
C PHE A 175 -14.15 1.08 3.98
N PRO A 176 -13.56 0.37 4.95
CA PRO A 176 -13.87 -1.04 5.14
C PRO A 176 -15.25 -1.22 5.77
N ALA A 177 -15.99 -2.24 5.32
CA ALA A 177 -17.25 -2.65 5.95
C ALA A 177 -17.03 -3.26 7.36
N PHE A 178 -15.88 -3.92 7.56
CA PHE A 178 -15.52 -4.57 8.81
C PHE A 178 -14.13 -4.14 9.26
N ALA A 179 -13.98 -3.82 10.55
CA ALA A 179 -12.73 -3.33 11.12
C ALA A 179 -11.71 -4.43 11.43
N TYR A 180 -12.11 -5.70 11.43
CA TYR A 180 -11.22 -6.85 11.60
C TYR A 180 -11.16 -7.65 10.30
N ARG A 181 -10.00 -7.66 9.64
CA ARG A 181 -9.75 -8.40 8.40
C ARG A 181 -8.42 -9.13 8.57
N GLY A 182 -8.52 -10.35 9.11
CA GLY A 182 -7.37 -11.07 9.63
C GLY A 182 -6.97 -12.31 8.83
N LEU A 183 -5.67 -12.60 8.84
CA LEU A 183 -5.11 -13.89 8.43
C LEU A 183 -4.51 -14.54 9.68
N LEU A 184 -4.88 -15.80 9.93
CA LEU A 184 -4.23 -16.64 10.93
C LEU A 184 -3.06 -17.37 10.28
N ILE A 185 -1.86 -17.21 10.85
CA ILE A 185 -0.71 -18.06 10.55
C ILE A 185 -0.42 -18.95 11.75
N ASP A 186 -0.21 -20.24 11.48
CA ASP A 186 0.21 -21.24 12.48
C ASP A 186 1.69 -21.51 12.29
N THR A 187 2.46 -21.12 13.29
CA THR A 187 3.92 -21.30 13.29
C THR A 187 4.41 -22.39 14.23
N SER A 188 3.49 -23.11 14.88
CA SER A 188 3.82 -24.24 15.74
C SER A 188 3.78 -25.55 14.97
N ARG A 189 2.73 -25.81 14.19
CA ARG A 189 2.58 -27.06 13.43
C ARG A 189 3.70 -27.23 12.40
N HIS A 190 4.17 -26.13 11.85
CA HIS A 190 5.41 -26.03 11.09
C HIS A 190 6.05 -24.67 11.37
N TYR A 191 7.37 -24.64 11.53
CA TYR A 191 8.10 -23.38 11.64
C TYR A 191 7.99 -22.60 10.31
N LEU A 192 7.58 -21.33 10.38
CA LEU A 192 7.63 -20.42 9.24
C LEU A 192 8.85 -19.51 9.35
N PRO A 193 9.76 -19.52 8.35
CA PRO A 193 10.86 -18.57 8.29
C PRO A 193 10.39 -17.11 8.40
N LEU A 194 11.20 -16.27 9.05
CA LEU A 194 10.86 -14.87 9.33
C LEU A 194 10.54 -14.06 8.06
N ASP A 195 11.31 -14.27 7.00
CA ASP A 195 11.11 -13.65 5.68
C ASP A 195 9.73 -13.99 5.09
N LEU A 196 9.26 -15.23 5.29
CA LEU A 196 7.92 -15.64 4.86
C LEU A 196 6.82 -14.91 5.65
N ILE A 197 7.00 -14.67 6.95
CA ILE A 197 6.06 -13.87 7.74
C ILE A 197 6.03 -12.42 7.21
N LEU A 198 7.19 -11.83 6.93
CA LEU A 198 7.28 -10.47 6.36
C LEU A 198 6.65 -10.38 4.97
N HIS A 199 6.83 -11.39 4.11
CA HIS A 199 6.14 -11.47 2.82
C HIS A 199 4.62 -11.60 2.98
N ASN A 200 4.13 -12.32 3.99
CA ASN A 200 2.70 -12.35 4.30
C ASN A 200 2.18 -10.96 4.69
N LEU A 201 2.94 -10.16 5.45
CA LEU A 201 2.54 -8.77 5.76
C LEU A 201 2.40 -7.92 4.49
N ASP A 202 3.28 -8.08 3.50
CA ASP A 202 3.15 -7.41 2.20
C ASP A 202 1.86 -7.83 1.48
N ALA A 203 1.56 -9.14 1.44
CA ALA A 203 0.35 -9.66 0.83
C ALA A 203 -0.92 -9.17 1.52
N LEU A 204 -0.93 -9.10 2.86
CA LEU A 204 -2.03 -8.53 3.64
C LEU A 204 -2.25 -7.06 3.30
N ALA A 205 -1.18 -6.27 3.26
CA ALA A 205 -1.26 -4.85 2.90
C ALA A 205 -1.82 -4.65 1.48
N MET A 206 -1.39 -5.48 0.51
CA MET A 206 -1.90 -5.42 -0.86
C MET A 206 -3.41 -5.68 -0.95
N ASN A 207 -3.93 -6.53 -0.06
CA ASN A 207 -5.34 -6.89 0.02
C ASN A 207 -6.14 -6.05 1.05
N LYS A 208 -5.55 -4.98 1.58
CA LYS A 208 -6.14 -4.13 2.63
C LYS A 208 -6.55 -4.92 3.89
N MET A 209 -5.92 -6.06 4.17
CA MET A 209 -6.08 -6.78 5.43
C MET A 209 -5.27 -6.08 6.53
N ASN A 210 -5.74 -6.14 7.78
CA ASN A 210 -5.23 -5.30 8.87
C ASN A 210 -4.93 -6.07 10.16
N VAL A 211 -5.05 -7.40 10.16
CA VAL A 211 -4.68 -8.24 11.31
C VAL A 211 -3.85 -9.43 10.84
N LEU A 212 -2.68 -9.60 11.45
CA LEU A 212 -1.97 -10.87 11.49
C LEU A 212 -2.31 -11.52 12.83
N HIS A 213 -3.13 -12.57 12.80
CA HIS A 213 -3.36 -13.43 13.95
C HIS A 213 -2.25 -14.48 13.96
N TRP A 214 -1.31 -14.34 14.89
CA TRP A 214 -0.14 -15.19 14.95
C TRP A 214 -0.35 -16.27 16.00
N HIS A 215 -0.73 -17.46 15.56
CA HIS A 215 -0.78 -18.66 16.38
C HIS A 215 0.66 -19.16 16.58
N MET A 216 1.26 -18.72 17.69
CA MET A 216 2.71 -18.80 17.91
C MET A 216 3.16 -20.15 18.42
N VAL A 217 2.31 -20.85 19.16
CA VAL A 217 2.63 -22.09 19.89
C VAL A 217 1.45 -23.04 19.86
N ASP A 218 1.73 -24.34 19.93
CA ASP A 218 0.78 -25.45 20.04
C ASP A 218 1.54 -26.67 20.57
N SER A 219 0.85 -27.81 20.68
CA SER A 219 1.38 -29.09 21.16
C SER A 219 2.62 -29.60 20.42
N GLN A 220 2.78 -29.29 19.13
CA GLN A 220 3.86 -29.82 18.30
C GLN A 220 5.17 -29.05 18.46
N SER A 221 5.13 -27.73 18.67
CA SER A 221 6.34 -26.96 18.95
C SER A 221 6.09 -25.62 19.66
N TRP A 222 7.13 -25.15 20.35
CA TRP A 222 7.19 -23.87 21.05
C TRP A 222 8.31 -22.98 20.48
N PRO A 223 8.12 -22.34 19.32
CA PRO A 223 9.16 -21.53 18.69
C PRO A 223 9.34 -20.15 19.36
N TYR A 224 8.34 -19.64 20.09
CA TYR A 224 8.45 -18.34 20.76
C TYR A 224 9.48 -18.37 21.90
N GLN A 225 10.49 -17.50 21.82
CA GLN A 225 11.50 -17.35 22.86
C GLN A 225 11.02 -16.40 23.97
N SER A 226 10.62 -16.97 25.10
CA SER A 226 10.30 -16.21 26.31
C SER A 226 11.56 -15.80 27.06
N GLU A 227 11.69 -14.52 27.41
CA GLU A 227 12.77 -14.01 28.26
C GLU A 227 12.67 -14.56 29.70
N VAL A 228 11.44 -14.77 30.20
CA VAL A 228 11.17 -15.23 31.58
C VAL A 228 11.25 -16.75 31.68
N PHE A 229 10.86 -17.46 30.62
CA PHE A 229 10.89 -18.93 30.56
C PHE A 229 11.67 -19.45 29.35
N PRO A 230 13.01 -19.28 29.30
CA PRO A 230 13.84 -19.67 28.15
C PRO A 230 13.75 -21.16 27.79
N GLU A 231 13.48 -22.00 28.80
CA GLU A 231 13.35 -23.46 28.65
C GLU A 231 12.20 -23.87 27.72
N LEU A 232 11.17 -23.03 27.55
CA LEU A 232 10.03 -23.34 26.68
C LEU A 232 10.49 -23.51 25.23
N SER A 233 11.20 -22.53 24.67
CA SER A 233 11.77 -22.66 23.33
C SER A 233 12.96 -23.60 23.29
N ALA A 234 13.81 -23.62 24.33
CA ALA A 234 15.00 -24.47 24.34
C ALA A 234 14.68 -25.97 24.28
N LYS A 235 13.51 -26.39 24.79
CA LYS A 235 13.05 -27.79 24.80
C LYS A 235 11.87 -28.06 23.87
N GLY A 236 11.10 -27.04 23.52
CA GLY A 236 9.87 -27.16 22.74
C GLY A 236 10.00 -26.77 21.26
N ALA A 237 11.04 -26.04 20.85
CA ALA A 237 11.25 -25.73 19.44
C ALA A 237 11.75 -26.97 18.66
N TYR A 238 11.47 -27.02 17.36
CA TYR A 238 11.95 -28.11 16.50
C TYR A 238 13.47 -28.18 16.36
N CYS A 239 14.13 -27.02 16.38
CA CYS A 239 15.57 -26.89 16.26
C CYS A 239 16.03 -25.57 16.90
N ALA A 240 17.33 -25.42 17.16
CA ALA A 240 17.88 -24.22 17.82
C ALA A 240 17.64 -22.93 17.01
N GLU A 241 17.62 -23.05 15.68
CA GLU A 241 17.37 -21.94 14.75
C GLU A 241 15.87 -21.74 14.45
N CYS A 242 15.03 -22.70 14.82
CA CYS A 242 13.59 -22.72 14.55
C CYS A 242 12.82 -21.96 15.65
N ILE A 243 13.31 -20.78 16.00
CA ILE A 243 12.77 -19.93 17.07
C ILE A 243 12.43 -18.54 16.56
N TYR A 244 11.59 -17.84 17.32
CA TYR A 244 11.32 -16.42 17.16
C TYR A 244 11.88 -15.68 18.38
N THR A 245 13.02 -15.02 18.19
CA THR A 245 13.67 -14.23 19.23
C THR A 245 12.88 -12.95 19.54
N PRO A 246 13.07 -12.31 20.69
CA PRO A 246 12.43 -11.03 21.00
C PRO A 246 12.65 -9.97 19.92
N ASP A 247 13.85 -9.92 19.32
CA ASP A 247 14.16 -8.98 18.22
C ASP A 247 13.42 -9.30 16.93
N GLN A 248 13.27 -10.59 16.61
CA GLN A 248 12.49 -11.01 15.44
C GLN A 248 10.99 -10.71 15.63
N VAL A 249 10.45 -10.92 16.83
CA VAL A 249 9.07 -10.56 17.15
C VAL A 249 8.87 -9.04 17.05
N ARG A 250 9.80 -8.24 17.61
CA ARG A 250 9.78 -6.77 17.48
C ARG A 250 9.81 -6.32 16.02
N LEU A 251 10.64 -6.97 15.19
CA LEU A 251 10.71 -6.69 13.75
C LEU A 251 9.37 -6.97 13.05
N VAL A 252 8.72 -8.11 13.33
CA VAL A 252 7.40 -8.42 12.74
C VAL A 252 6.37 -7.37 13.15
N ILE A 253 6.36 -6.96 14.43
CA ILE A 253 5.45 -5.93 14.94
C ILE A 253 5.71 -4.59 14.24
N SER A 254 6.96 -4.15 14.12
CA SER A 254 7.29 -2.87 13.48
C SER A 254 6.96 -2.88 11.99
N GLU A 255 7.30 -3.96 11.27
CA GLU A 255 6.98 -4.11 9.84
C GLU A 255 5.47 -4.18 9.58
N ALA A 256 4.71 -4.81 10.49
CA ALA A 256 3.26 -4.85 10.42
C ALA A 256 2.66 -3.46 10.65
N GLU A 257 3.16 -2.71 11.63
CA GLU A 257 2.69 -1.35 11.92
C GLU A 257 2.92 -0.39 10.75
N LEU A 258 4.08 -0.47 10.09
CA LEU A 258 4.38 0.32 8.88
C LEU A 258 3.38 0.07 7.73
N ARG A 259 2.61 -1.03 7.79
CA ARG A 259 1.58 -1.44 6.84
C ARG A 259 0.15 -1.30 7.40
N GLY A 260 -0.01 -0.80 8.61
CA GLY A 260 -1.32 -0.71 9.28
C GLY A 260 -1.90 -2.06 9.70
N ILE A 261 -1.05 -3.05 9.91
CA ILE A 261 -1.43 -4.42 10.31
C ILE A 261 -1.16 -4.60 11.79
N ARG A 262 -2.18 -4.99 12.54
CA ARG A 262 -2.04 -5.37 13.95
C ARG A 262 -1.55 -6.80 14.06
N VAL A 263 -0.56 -7.03 14.91
CA VAL A 263 -0.15 -8.38 15.30
C VAL A 263 -0.93 -8.78 16.55
N ILE A 264 -1.71 -9.85 16.46
CA ILE A 264 -2.41 -10.45 17.60
C ILE A 264 -1.73 -11.78 17.90
N PRO A 265 -0.93 -11.88 18.97
CA PRO A 265 -0.33 -13.15 19.36
C PRO A 265 -1.40 -14.05 19.99
N GLU A 266 -1.33 -15.33 19.69
CA GLU A 266 -2.11 -16.39 20.33
C GLU A 266 -1.16 -17.40 20.98
N PHE A 267 -1.40 -17.59 22.28
CA PHE A 267 -0.84 -18.66 23.08
C PHE A 267 -2.02 -19.52 23.52
N ASP A 268 -2.30 -20.56 22.74
CA ASP A 268 -3.44 -21.44 23.03
C ASP A 268 -3.14 -22.25 24.30
N LEU A 269 -4.15 -22.30 25.18
CA LEU A 269 -4.06 -22.75 26.57
C LEU A 269 -5.24 -23.68 26.88
N PRO A 270 -5.05 -24.59 27.85
CA PRO A 270 -5.48 -24.30 29.21
C PRO A 270 -4.38 -23.70 30.10
#